data_AF-A0A964YZ30-F1
#
_entry.id   AF-A0A964YZ30-F1
#
_cell.length_a   1.000
_cell.length_b   1.000
_cell.length_c   1.000
_cell.angle_alpha   90.00
_cell.angle_beta   90.00
_cell.angle_gamma   90.00
#
_symmetry.space_group_name_H-M   'P 1'
#
loop_
_entity.id
_entity.type
_entity.pdbx_description
1 polymer ?
#
loop_
_entity_poly.entity_id
_entity_poly.type
_entity_poly.pdbx_seq_one_letter_code
_entity_poly.pdbx_strand_id
1 'polypeptide(L)'
;MTITSPTRPLPEALGRKDTTRQSGEWSVNECAPIRGLPQTNISKRTMSVPMGDDALSEVVRIHELVHAKVSPTDLSPYLERGLASDEALRSVEEMRVNHLASELGYDMKHLLDGSEDSLGERVVDTNDWRGAVMFALATAGTGGHKKFLNGVRRKNKVWGAVLADISKRAMKELTKVGKRRLSSTEPVGDGMIEGFSHTERIAEWADTEWADRMATTAPPEPKPEPTKGESEGESGDTDTTDDADTGEAEVSKPKRGRPKSSEVDTTDAVGESRKTKILPSSPPSWMKLKVEKLPLPIVLNGALGKKRLASQTGKVPRRIHRLISDPNKRVFDRTVKGTGGIVIVDASGSMSMSRDELREVVLSAPGCTVMTYSVMGDWRIGEDGQAVTTNAWVLADKGRICDEMPFSRGQANGVDLPALEWAVSNRPRSSTPIVWVCDGQVTGMGDNGHDSLTLQVVNFCSRHNIVVVPDTATACKYLTALGQGRRMSVREPWAFTEVRRQYLGGRY
;
A
#
# COMPACT_ATOMS: atom_id res chain seq x y z
N MET A 1 15.45 -18.15 53.63
CA MET A 1 15.78 -18.11 52.19
C MET A 1 14.47 -18.13 51.43
N THR A 2 13.94 -16.95 51.11
CA THR A 2 12.75 -16.78 50.29
C THR A 2 13.15 -17.10 48.86
N ILE A 3 12.68 -18.22 48.33
CA ILE A 3 12.82 -18.57 46.92
C ILE A 3 11.93 -17.58 46.17
N THR A 4 12.51 -16.50 45.65
CA THR A 4 11.83 -15.63 44.70
C THR A 4 11.51 -16.47 43.47
N SER A 5 10.21 -16.73 43.24
CA SER A 5 9.73 -17.34 42.00
C SER A 5 10.36 -16.62 40.80
N PRO A 6 10.78 -17.36 39.76
CA PRO A 6 11.45 -16.73 38.63
C PRO A 6 10.46 -15.77 37.93
N THR A 7 10.82 -14.49 37.85
CA THR A 7 10.15 -13.44 37.06
C THR A 7 10.26 -13.67 35.55
N ARG A 8 10.81 -14.83 35.16
CA ARG A 8 10.98 -15.29 33.79
C ARG A 8 9.61 -15.47 33.14
N PRO A 9 9.33 -14.78 32.01
CA PRO A 9 8.13 -15.06 31.23
C PRO A 9 8.18 -16.49 30.65
N LEU A 10 7.02 -17.12 30.51
CA LEU A 10 6.88 -18.49 30.00
C LEU A 10 6.21 -18.50 28.62
N PRO A 11 6.88 -18.05 27.54
CA PRO A 11 6.31 -18.07 26.19
C PRO A 11 5.99 -19.49 25.71
N GLU A 12 6.65 -20.53 26.23
CA GLU A 12 6.31 -21.94 26.02
C GLU A 12 4.90 -22.32 26.48
N ALA A 13 4.31 -21.59 27.44
CA ALA A 13 2.94 -21.80 27.88
C ALA A 13 1.90 -21.23 26.90
N LEU A 14 2.34 -20.40 25.94
CA LEU A 14 1.47 -19.81 24.94
C LEU A 14 1.25 -20.81 23.79
N GLY A 15 0.08 -21.43 23.74
CA GLY A 15 -0.29 -22.31 22.63
C GLY A 15 -0.55 -21.52 21.34
N ARG A 16 0.00 -21.97 20.21
CA ARG A 16 -0.31 -21.48 18.85
C ARG A 16 -0.70 -22.63 17.94
N LYS A 17 -1.69 -22.41 17.07
CA LYS A 17 -2.17 -23.44 16.14
C LYS A 17 -1.38 -23.45 14.82
N ASP A 18 -0.83 -22.29 14.46
CA ASP A 18 -0.15 -21.99 13.19
C ASP A 18 1.33 -22.34 13.20
N THR A 19 1.96 -22.38 14.38
CA THR A 19 3.29 -22.98 14.52
C THR A 19 3.13 -24.50 14.56
N THR A 20 3.90 -25.24 13.76
CA THR A 20 4.03 -26.70 13.94
C THR A 20 4.19 -27.00 15.42
N ARG A 21 3.53 -28.06 15.93
CA ARG A 21 3.61 -28.54 17.33
C ARG A 21 5.04 -28.96 17.72
N GLN A 22 6.02 -28.09 17.56
CA GLN A 22 7.35 -28.22 18.12
C GLN A 22 7.22 -27.87 19.59
N SER A 23 6.79 -28.86 20.38
CA SER A 23 7.07 -28.88 21.81
C SER A 23 8.58 -28.64 22.00
N GLY A 24 8.95 -27.58 22.70
CA GLY A 24 10.34 -27.23 22.95
C GLY A 24 10.44 -26.03 23.88
N GLU A 25 11.62 -25.84 24.47
CA GLU A 25 11.90 -24.76 25.42
C GLU A 25 12.22 -23.46 24.67
N TRP A 26 11.80 -22.31 25.20
CA TRP A 26 12.22 -21.00 24.70
C TRP A 26 13.49 -20.54 25.43
N SER A 27 14.43 -19.97 24.68
CA SER A 27 15.58 -19.28 25.26
C SER A 27 15.14 -17.88 25.67
N VAL A 28 15.09 -17.62 26.98
CA VAL A 28 14.71 -16.33 27.54
C VAL A 28 15.94 -15.70 28.18
N ASN A 29 16.38 -14.55 27.66
CA ASN A 29 17.57 -13.84 28.11
C ASN A 29 17.19 -12.53 28.80
N GLU A 30 17.97 -12.14 29.80
CA GLU A 30 17.81 -10.85 30.47
C GLU A 30 18.36 -9.71 29.61
N CYS A 31 17.64 -8.59 29.56
CA CYS A 31 18.12 -7.34 28.95
C CYS A 31 17.61 -6.11 29.73
N ALA A 32 18.16 -4.92 29.44
CA ALA A 32 17.66 -3.69 30.03
C ALA A 32 16.31 -3.27 29.42
N PRO A 33 15.41 -2.60 30.17
CA PRO A 33 14.11 -2.12 29.68
C PRO A 33 14.26 -0.83 28.84
N ILE A 34 15.13 -0.87 27.84
CA ILE A 34 15.44 0.26 26.94
C ILE A 34 14.95 -0.11 25.54
N ARG A 35 14.28 0.82 24.86
CA ARG A 35 13.73 0.59 23.51
C ARG A 35 14.78 0.00 22.57
N GLY A 36 14.40 -1.06 21.87
CA GLY A 36 15.24 -1.79 20.91
C GLY A 36 16.07 -2.91 21.51
N LEU A 37 16.15 -3.06 22.84
CA LEU A 37 16.78 -4.23 23.48
C LEU A 37 15.79 -5.37 23.73
N PRO A 38 14.60 -5.13 24.33
CA PRO A 38 13.55 -6.14 24.39
C PRO A 38 13.13 -6.53 22.97
N GLN A 39 13.03 -7.84 22.76
CA GLN A 39 12.63 -8.38 21.47
C GLN A 39 12.20 -9.83 21.58
N THR A 40 11.30 -10.22 20.68
CA THR A 40 10.82 -11.59 20.52
C THR A 40 11.09 -12.08 19.11
N ASN A 41 11.76 -13.23 19.00
CA ASN A 41 11.91 -13.95 17.74
C ASN A 41 11.20 -15.30 17.84
N ILE A 42 10.02 -15.39 17.21
CA ILE A 42 9.16 -16.57 17.29
C ILE A 42 9.80 -17.76 16.57
N SER A 43 10.37 -17.53 15.39
CA SER A 43 10.98 -18.58 14.55
C SER A 43 12.20 -19.23 15.21
N LYS A 44 13.01 -18.44 15.94
CA LYS A 44 14.16 -18.92 16.72
C LYS A 44 13.80 -19.29 18.16
N ARG A 45 12.58 -18.99 18.62
CA ARG A 45 12.09 -19.19 19.99
C ARG A 45 12.99 -18.54 21.03
N THR A 46 13.44 -17.32 20.74
CA THR A 46 14.26 -16.51 21.63
C THR A 46 13.49 -15.28 22.06
N MET A 47 13.54 -14.95 23.34
CA MET A 47 12.95 -13.72 23.90
C MET A 47 14.01 -13.04 24.75
N SER A 48 14.18 -11.73 24.59
CA SER A 48 15.02 -10.91 25.46
C SER A 48 14.11 -9.92 26.19
N VAL A 49 14.12 -9.94 27.52
CA VAL A 49 13.24 -9.12 28.36
C VAL A 49 13.93 -8.71 29.67
N PRO A 50 13.51 -7.62 30.30
CA PRO A 50 13.93 -7.29 31.65
C PRO A 50 13.33 -8.23 32.70
N MET A 51 14.12 -8.60 33.70
CA MET A 51 13.73 -9.50 34.80
C MET A 51 13.39 -8.76 36.10
N GLY A 52 13.47 -7.42 36.09
CA GLY A 52 13.14 -6.57 37.23
C GLY A 52 11.67 -6.64 37.65
N ASP A 53 11.41 -6.32 38.92
CA ASP A 53 10.07 -6.32 39.53
C ASP A 53 9.33 -4.98 39.39
N ASP A 54 9.90 -4.01 38.68
CA ASP A 54 9.26 -2.72 38.44
C ASP A 54 8.19 -2.79 37.35
N ALA A 55 7.25 -1.84 37.39
CA ALA A 55 6.11 -1.80 36.47
C ALA A 55 6.51 -1.70 34.99
N LEU A 56 7.63 -1.03 34.66
CA LEU A 56 8.12 -0.96 33.29
C LEU A 56 8.61 -2.34 32.84
N SER A 57 9.43 -3.00 33.65
CA SER A 57 9.90 -4.37 33.36
C SER A 57 8.75 -5.35 33.18
N GLU A 58 7.69 -5.24 34.00
CA GLU A 58 6.48 -6.06 33.87
C GLU A 58 5.77 -5.84 32.52
N VAL A 59 5.45 -4.59 32.16
CA VAL A 59 4.71 -4.33 30.90
C VAL A 59 5.54 -4.67 29.67
N VAL A 60 6.87 -4.53 29.73
CA VAL A 60 7.76 -4.99 28.65
C VAL A 60 7.68 -6.50 28.49
N ARG A 61 7.74 -7.28 29.58
CA ARG A 61 7.57 -8.74 29.50
C ARG A 61 6.23 -9.13 28.88
N ILE A 62 5.15 -8.45 29.26
CA ILE A 62 3.81 -8.72 28.73
C ILE A 62 3.72 -8.37 27.25
N HIS A 63 4.26 -7.20 26.85
CA HIS A 63 4.30 -6.78 25.45
C HIS A 63 5.00 -7.84 24.58
N GLU A 64 6.17 -8.32 24.99
CA GLU A 64 6.91 -9.38 24.31
C GLU A 64 6.17 -10.73 24.30
N LEU A 65 5.50 -11.09 25.40
CA LEU A 65 4.64 -12.29 25.45
C LEU A 65 3.45 -12.20 24.49
N VAL A 66 2.86 -11.02 24.32
CA VAL A 66 1.79 -10.81 23.34
C VAL A 66 2.34 -10.95 21.92
N HIS A 67 3.52 -10.40 21.61
CA HIS A 67 4.20 -10.68 20.33
C HIS A 67 4.37 -12.18 20.09
N ALA A 68 4.90 -12.92 21.07
CA ALA A 68 5.08 -14.36 20.98
C ALA A 68 3.76 -15.09 20.65
N LYS A 69 2.64 -14.61 21.21
CA LYS A 69 1.31 -15.18 21.03
C LYS A 69 0.68 -14.88 19.67
N VAL A 70 0.78 -13.64 19.17
CA VAL A 70 -0.08 -13.16 18.08
C VAL A 70 0.64 -12.65 16.84
N SER A 71 1.96 -12.38 16.90
CA SER A 71 2.69 -11.87 15.74
C SER A 71 3.01 -13.00 14.75
N PRO A 72 3.05 -12.73 13.44
CA PRO A 72 3.48 -13.71 12.45
C PRO A 72 4.94 -14.11 12.68
N THR A 73 5.27 -15.37 12.37
CA THR A 73 6.65 -15.88 12.42
C THR A 73 7.51 -15.34 11.27
N ASP A 74 6.87 -15.06 10.15
CA ASP A 74 7.50 -14.54 8.93
C ASP A 74 6.65 -13.41 8.35
N LEU A 75 7.30 -12.28 8.08
CA LEU A 75 6.67 -11.11 7.45
C LEU A 75 6.80 -11.13 5.92
N SER A 76 7.64 -12.00 5.36
CA SER A 76 7.91 -12.09 3.91
C SER A 76 6.63 -12.19 3.07
N PRO A 77 5.61 -13.00 3.43
CA PRO A 77 4.37 -13.08 2.66
C PRO A 77 3.60 -11.76 2.56
N TYR A 78 3.68 -10.89 3.57
CA TYR A 78 3.03 -9.57 3.58
C TYR A 78 3.84 -8.55 2.78
N LEU A 79 5.18 -8.61 2.88
CA LEU A 79 6.08 -7.75 2.12
C LEU A 79 6.01 -8.04 0.61
N GLU A 80 5.93 -9.30 0.22
CA GLU A 80 5.79 -9.73 -1.18
C GLU A 80 4.51 -9.20 -1.84
N ARG A 81 3.45 -8.92 -1.07
CA ARG A 81 2.21 -8.35 -1.59
C ARG A 81 2.33 -6.87 -1.94
N GLY A 82 3.35 -6.18 -1.45
CA GLY A 82 3.62 -4.77 -1.78
C GLY A 82 2.53 -3.80 -1.35
N LEU A 83 1.70 -4.15 -0.37
CA LEU A 83 0.64 -3.29 0.19
C LEU A 83 1.19 -2.28 1.20
N ALA A 84 2.14 -2.71 2.02
CA ALA A 84 2.77 -1.91 3.05
C ALA A 84 4.26 -2.25 3.16
N SER A 85 5.05 -1.29 3.62
CA SER A 85 6.45 -1.43 3.95
C SER A 85 6.66 -2.19 5.26
N ASP A 86 7.86 -2.75 5.44
CA ASP A 86 8.27 -3.44 6.68
C ASP A 86 8.13 -2.53 7.91
N GLU A 87 8.50 -1.25 7.77
CA GLU A 87 8.40 -0.29 8.88
C GLU A 87 6.96 -0.01 9.29
N ALA A 88 6.04 0.14 8.33
CA ALA A 88 4.63 0.36 8.65
C ALA A 88 3.99 -0.88 9.27
N LEU A 89 4.30 -2.06 8.73
CA LEU A 89 3.81 -3.33 9.30
C LEU A 89 4.28 -3.50 10.75
N ARG A 90 5.56 -3.27 11.03
CA ARG A 90 6.11 -3.31 12.39
C ARG A 90 5.45 -2.27 13.29
N SER A 91 5.36 -1.02 12.84
CA SER A 91 4.81 0.07 13.66
C SER A 91 3.34 -0.15 14.03
N VAL A 92 2.53 -0.62 13.10
CA VAL A 92 1.13 -0.95 13.39
C VAL A 92 1.02 -2.24 14.22
N GLU A 93 1.97 -3.16 14.07
CA GLU A 93 2.04 -4.36 14.91
C GLU A 93 2.31 -4.01 16.38
N GLU A 94 3.27 -3.12 16.66
CA GLU A 94 3.51 -2.58 18.00
C GLU A 94 2.22 -1.99 18.60
N MET A 95 1.48 -1.21 17.81
CA MET A 95 0.19 -0.65 18.23
C MET A 95 -0.83 -1.73 18.54
N ARG A 96 -0.94 -2.77 17.70
CA ARG A 96 -1.86 -3.90 17.93
C ARG A 96 -1.51 -4.65 19.20
N VAL A 97 -0.22 -4.91 19.43
CA VAL A 97 0.29 -5.58 20.62
C VAL A 97 -0.01 -4.76 21.88
N ASN A 98 0.25 -3.45 21.85
CA ASN A 98 -0.06 -2.53 22.94
C ASN A 98 -1.56 -2.52 23.26
N HIS A 99 -2.41 -2.49 22.24
CA HIS A 99 -3.86 -2.58 22.41
C HIS A 99 -4.29 -3.92 23.03
N LEU A 100 -3.78 -5.04 22.54
CA LEU A 100 -4.11 -6.37 23.07
C LEU A 100 -3.62 -6.57 24.51
N ALA A 101 -2.45 -6.04 24.87
CA ALA A 101 -1.94 -6.05 26.24
C ALA A 101 -2.83 -5.23 27.19
N SER A 102 -3.30 -4.06 26.74
CA SER A 102 -4.27 -3.25 27.49
C SER A 102 -5.60 -3.99 27.69
N GLU A 103 -6.10 -4.67 26.65
CA GLU A 103 -7.31 -5.50 26.70
C GLU A 103 -7.16 -6.77 27.57
N LEU A 104 -5.94 -7.10 28.01
CA LEU A 104 -5.66 -8.13 29.00
C LEU A 104 -5.62 -7.59 30.43
N GLY A 105 -5.74 -6.27 30.62
CA GLY A 105 -5.79 -5.61 31.93
C GLY A 105 -4.46 -5.02 32.40
N TYR A 106 -3.41 -5.01 31.56
CA TYR A 106 -2.11 -4.45 31.92
C TYR A 106 -2.05 -2.95 31.64
N ASP A 107 -1.47 -2.18 32.57
CA ASP A 107 -1.37 -0.72 32.42
C ASP A 107 -0.20 -0.32 31.52
N MET A 108 -0.45 -0.29 30.21
CA MET A 108 0.52 0.10 29.19
C MET A 108 0.99 1.56 29.30
N LYS A 109 0.46 2.36 30.24
CA LYS A 109 1.00 3.69 30.56
C LYS A 109 2.41 3.62 31.14
N HIS A 110 2.83 2.47 31.68
CA HIS A 110 4.21 2.28 32.14
C HIS A 110 5.20 2.01 31.01
N LEU A 111 4.73 1.70 29.79
CA LEU A 111 5.61 1.42 28.66
C LEU A 111 6.17 2.73 28.06
N LEU A 112 7.31 3.17 28.62
CA LEU A 112 8.12 4.30 28.17
C LEU A 112 9.54 4.19 28.75
N ASP A 113 10.53 4.70 28.05
CA ASP A 113 11.92 4.75 28.54
C ASP A 113 12.42 6.18 28.83
N GLY A 114 11.59 7.19 28.55
CA GLY A 114 11.88 8.59 28.80
C GLY A 114 12.56 9.31 27.64
N SER A 115 12.93 8.61 26.57
CA SER A 115 13.53 9.21 25.36
C SER A 115 12.50 9.87 24.43
N GLU A 116 11.21 9.62 24.64
CA GLU A 116 10.16 9.94 23.67
C GLU A 116 9.99 11.44 23.41
N ASP A 117 10.13 12.28 24.44
CA ASP A 117 10.06 13.74 24.30
C ASP A 117 11.15 14.25 23.34
N SER A 118 12.41 13.88 23.59
CA SER A 118 13.56 14.28 22.77
C SER A 118 13.47 13.72 21.35
N LEU A 119 12.94 12.49 21.21
CA LEU A 119 12.69 11.90 19.90
C LEU A 119 11.63 12.69 19.11
N GLY A 120 10.56 13.11 19.77
CA GLY A 120 9.51 13.94 19.17
C GLY A 120 10.03 15.30 18.68
N GLU A 121 10.93 15.92 19.42
CA GLU A 121 11.60 17.15 18.97
C GLU A 121 12.51 16.87 17.77
N ARG A 122 13.30 15.79 17.83
CA ARG A 122 14.26 15.43 16.78
C ARG A 122 13.60 15.15 15.43
N VAL A 123 12.48 14.41 15.40
CA VAL A 123 11.81 14.07 14.12
C VAL A 123 11.28 15.31 13.40
N VAL A 124 10.87 16.34 14.16
CA VAL A 124 10.48 17.63 13.57
C VAL A 124 11.71 18.37 13.07
N ASP A 125 12.79 18.42 13.87
CA ASP A 125 14.04 19.09 13.49
C ASP A 125 14.69 18.47 12.25
N THR A 126 14.54 17.16 12.03
CA THR A 126 15.01 16.47 10.83
C THR A 126 14.00 16.46 9.68
N ASN A 127 12.83 17.08 9.86
CA ASN A 127 11.70 17.06 8.92
C ASN A 127 11.32 15.63 8.48
N ASP A 128 11.42 14.66 9.40
CA ASP A 128 11.10 13.26 9.15
C ASP A 128 9.63 12.99 9.52
N TRP A 129 8.73 13.44 8.65
CA TRP A 129 7.30 13.25 8.84
C TRP A 129 6.92 11.76 8.86
N ARG A 130 7.53 10.96 7.98
CA ARG A 130 7.21 9.54 7.88
C ARG A 130 7.60 8.80 9.16
N GLY A 131 8.83 9.00 9.64
CA GLY A 131 9.26 8.45 10.93
C GLY A 131 8.40 8.94 12.10
N ALA A 132 7.92 10.19 12.07
CA ALA A 132 7.01 10.70 13.07
C ALA A 132 5.65 9.98 13.08
N VAL A 133 5.07 9.68 11.91
CA VAL A 133 3.84 8.88 11.79
C VAL A 133 4.04 7.47 12.31
N MET A 134 5.11 6.80 11.86
CA MET A 134 5.40 5.42 12.25
C MET A 134 5.59 5.30 13.77
N PHE A 135 6.34 6.22 14.37
CA PHE A 135 6.54 6.23 15.81
C PHE A 135 5.26 6.61 16.60
N ALA A 136 4.44 7.53 16.08
CA ALA A 136 3.16 7.87 16.69
C ALA A 136 2.18 6.68 16.70
N LEU A 137 2.19 5.85 15.64
CA LEU A 137 1.42 4.62 15.58
C LEU A 137 1.99 3.57 16.54
N ALA A 138 3.29 3.28 16.46
CA ALA A 138 3.94 2.25 17.28
C ALA A 138 3.76 2.46 18.79
N THR A 139 3.74 3.72 19.23
CA THR A 139 3.55 4.04 20.64
C THR A 139 2.08 4.19 21.05
N ALA A 140 1.12 4.21 20.12
CA ALA A 140 -0.27 4.48 20.46
C ALA A 140 -0.82 3.48 21.51
N GLY A 141 -1.54 4.02 22.49
CA GLY A 141 -2.03 3.26 23.65
C GLY A 141 -1.05 3.13 24.83
N THR A 142 0.18 3.64 24.70
CA THR A 142 1.21 3.59 25.75
C THR A 142 1.46 4.95 26.41
N GLY A 143 2.21 4.95 27.51
CA GLY A 143 2.69 6.19 28.14
C GLY A 143 3.67 6.98 27.26
N GLY A 144 4.44 6.28 26.43
CA GLY A 144 5.38 6.88 25.48
C GLY A 144 4.70 7.76 24.41
N HIS A 145 3.47 7.44 24.02
CA HIS A 145 2.73 8.18 22.99
C HIS A 145 2.53 9.65 23.35
N LYS A 146 2.04 9.90 24.58
CA LYS A 146 1.76 11.26 25.04
C LYS A 146 3.03 12.10 25.13
N LYS A 147 4.13 11.49 25.61
CA LYS A 147 5.45 12.13 25.68
C LYS A 147 5.98 12.49 24.30
N PHE A 148 5.98 11.53 23.37
CA PHE A 148 6.37 11.77 21.98
C PHE A 148 5.61 12.93 21.34
N LEU A 149 4.28 12.94 21.43
CA LEU A 149 3.46 14.03 20.89
C LEU A 149 3.72 15.36 21.58
N ASN A 150 4.06 15.38 22.88
CA ASN A 150 4.46 16.62 23.56
C ASN A 150 5.78 17.16 23.00
N GLY A 151 6.76 16.29 22.76
CA GLY A 151 8.01 16.65 22.08
C GLY A 151 7.74 17.26 20.70
N VAL A 152 6.93 16.60 19.88
CA VAL A 152 6.53 17.12 18.56
C VAL A 152 5.85 18.49 18.69
N ARG A 153 4.88 18.66 19.60
CA ARG A 153 4.14 19.94 19.76
C ARG A 153 5.00 21.11 20.22
N ARG A 154 6.12 20.86 20.91
CA ARG A 154 7.06 21.93 21.28
C ARG A 154 7.70 22.57 20.05
N LYS A 155 7.91 21.80 18.98
CA LYS A 155 8.49 22.28 17.73
C LYS A 155 7.42 22.60 16.67
N ASN A 156 6.38 21.76 16.54
CA ASN A 156 5.32 21.92 15.56
C ASN A 156 3.96 21.44 16.11
N LYS A 157 3.08 22.39 16.47
CA LYS A 157 1.73 22.12 16.98
C LYS A 157 0.83 21.43 15.96
N VAL A 158 0.96 21.77 14.67
CA VAL A 158 0.17 21.18 13.57
C VAL A 158 0.48 19.70 13.43
N TRP A 159 1.77 19.34 13.37
CA TRP A 159 2.20 17.94 13.36
C TRP A 159 1.64 17.18 14.55
N GLY A 160 1.78 17.73 15.76
CA GLY A 160 1.28 17.10 16.97
C GLY A 160 -0.25 16.92 17.03
N ALA A 161 -1.02 17.74 16.31
CA ALA A 161 -2.47 17.58 16.18
C ALA A 161 -2.83 16.50 15.14
N VAL A 162 -2.18 16.53 13.98
CA VAL A 162 -2.38 15.55 12.90
C VAL A 162 -1.96 14.14 13.34
N LEU A 163 -0.79 13.98 13.95
CA LEU A 163 -0.32 12.70 14.49
C LEU A 163 -1.26 12.13 15.55
N ALA A 164 -1.82 12.98 16.42
CA ALA A 164 -2.81 12.55 17.41
C ALA A 164 -4.11 12.06 16.75
N ASP A 165 -4.58 12.72 15.70
CA ASP A 165 -5.76 12.30 14.93
C ASP A 165 -5.51 10.96 14.22
N ILE A 166 -4.34 10.79 13.60
CA ILE A 166 -3.91 9.54 12.96
C ILE A 166 -3.95 8.38 13.94
N SER A 167 -3.24 8.49 15.08
CA SER A 167 -3.19 7.42 16.08
C SER A 167 -4.57 7.12 16.66
N LYS A 168 -5.40 8.15 16.90
CA LYS A 168 -6.78 7.97 17.37
C LYS A 168 -7.63 7.19 16.36
N ARG A 169 -7.49 7.48 15.07
CA ARG A 169 -8.24 6.78 14.01
C ARG A 169 -7.79 5.33 13.87
N ALA A 170 -6.48 5.09 13.88
CA ALA A 170 -5.91 3.74 13.82
C ALA A 170 -6.35 2.89 15.02
N MET A 171 -6.30 3.45 16.24
CA MET A 171 -6.80 2.79 17.45
C MET A 171 -8.30 2.48 17.37
N LYS A 172 -9.12 3.41 16.87
CA LYS A 172 -10.56 3.20 16.67
C LYS A 172 -10.83 2.03 15.73
N GLU A 173 -10.01 1.85 14.70
CA GLU A 173 -10.11 0.71 13.78
C GLU A 173 -9.78 -0.62 14.46
N LEU A 174 -8.76 -0.67 15.32
CA LEU A 174 -8.47 -1.87 16.12
C LEU A 174 -9.63 -2.20 17.07
N THR A 175 -10.14 -1.20 17.81
CA THR A 175 -11.27 -1.41 18.73
C THR A 175 -12.51 -1.95 18.03
N LYS A 176 -12.82 -1.50 16.81
CA LYS A 176 -13.95 -2.00 16.02
C LYS A 176 -13.83 -3.49 15.66
N VAL A 177 -12.63 -3.97 15.38
CA VAL A 177 -12.37 -5.37 15.03
C VAL A 177 -12.58 -6.28 16.23
N GLY A 178 -12.15 -5.81 17.41
CA GLY A 178 -12.29 -6.51 18.68
C GLY A 178 -11.20 -7.55 18.96
N LYS A 179 -10.95 -7.78 20.25
CA LYS A 179 -9.85 -8.62 20.78
C LYS A 179 -9.76 -10.00 20.14
N ARG A 180 -10.88 -10.70 19.94
CA ARG A 180 -10.91 -12.09 19.45
C ARG A 180 -10.29 -12.21 18.05
N ARG A 181 -10.67 -11.30 17.14
CA ARG A 181 -10.20 -11.33 15.75
C ARG A 181 -8.78 -10.78 15.66
N LEU A 182 -8.48 -9.72 16.42
CA LEU A 182 -7.13 -9.16 16.48
C LEU A 182 -6.09 -10.14 17.00
N SER A 183 -6.43 -11.04 17.93
CA SER A 183 -5.50 -12.04 18.46
C SER A 183 -5.50 -13.37 17.69
N SER A 184 -6.33 -13.49 16.66
CA SER A 184 -6.45 -14.71 15.85
C SER A 184 -5.16 -14.96 15.06
N THR A 185 -4.57 -16.14 15.25
CA THR A 185 -3.47 -16.65 14.41
C THR A 185 -3.95 -17.64 13.35
N GLU A 186 -5.26 -17.76 13.17
CA GLU A 186 -5.83 -18.69 12.19
C GLU A 186 -5.64 -18.14 10.76
N PRO A 187 -5.18 -18.97 9.82
CA PRO A 187 -5.07 -18.56 8.43
C PRO A 187 -6.46 -18.37 7.82
N VAL A 188 -6.65 -17.29 7.08
CA VAL A 188 -7.82 -17.05 6.23
C VAL A 188 -7.64 -17.75 4.87
N GLY A 189 -8.62 -17.62 3.97
CA GLY A 189 -8.68 -18.41 2.72
C GLY A 189 -7.46 -18.29 1.78
N ASP A 190 -6.66 -17.23 1.92
CA ASP A 190 -5.42 -17.02 1.15
C ASP A 190 -4.13 -17.36 1.95
N GLY A 191 -4.26 -17.96 3.13
CA GLY A 191 -3.16 -18.38 4.00
C GLY A 191 -2.65 -17.30 4.96
N MET A 192 -3.13 -16.05 4.84
CA MET A 192 -2.72 -14.95 5.72
C MET A 192 -3.34 -15.09 7.10
N ILE A 193 -2.65 -14.62 8.15
CA ILE A 193 -3.18 -14.69 9.51
C ILE A 193 -4.27 -13.63 9.70
N GLU A 194 -5.47 -14.02 10.17
CA GLU A 194 -6.61 -13.11 10.32
C GLU A 194 -6.26 -11.85 11.13
N GLY A 195 -5.68 -12.01 12.32
CA GLY A 195 -5.36 -10.89 13.20
C GLY A 195 -4.36 -9.91 12.58
N PHE A 196 -3.38 -10.42 11.84
CA PHE A 196 -2.36 -9.60 11.19
C PHE A 196 -2.84 -8.96 9.88
N SER A 197 -3.84 -9.52 9.22
CA SER A 197 -4.48 -8.88 8.05
C SER A 197 -5.06 -7.50 8.39
N HIS A 198 -5.53 -7.32 9.64
CA HIS A 198 -6.00 -6.04 10.14
C HIS A 198 -4.84 -5.06 10.41
N THR A 199 -3.68 -5.56 10.85
CA THR A 199 -2.43 -4.79 10.94
C THR A 199 -2.01 -4.29 9.57
N GLU A 200 -1.94 -5.18 8.58
CA GLU A 200 -1.56 -4.84 7.19
C GLU A 200 -2.49 -3.78 6.59
N ARG A 201 -3.81 -3.91 6.76
CA ARG A 201 -4.78 -2.91 6.30
C ARG A 201 -4.52 -1.50 6.84
N ILE A 202 -4.19 -1.39 8.13
CA ILE A 202 -3.90 -0.09 8.75
C ILE A 202 -2.51 0.40 8.32
N ALA A 203 -1.56 -0.51 8.13
CA ALA A 203 -0.21 -0.21 7.64
C ALA A 203 -0.23 0.30 6.18
N GLU A 204 -1.04 -0.30 5.30
CA GLU A 204 -1.27 0.16 3.94
C GLU A 204 -1.77 1.61 3.96
N TRP A 205 -2.77 1.91 4.80
CA TRP A 205 -3.26 3.28 4.96
C TRP A 205 -2.16 4.22 5.47
N ALA A 206 -1.36 3.81 6.45
CA ALA A 206 -0.27 4.61 6.98
C ALA A 206 0.85 4.87 5.95
N ASP A 207 1.15 3.94 5.05
CA ASP A 207 2.15 4.18 4.01
C ASP A 207 1.59 4.99 2.83
N THR A 208 0.36 4.69 2.38
CA THR A 208 -0.28 5.36 1.24
C THR A 208 -0.62 6.83 1.52
N GLU A 209 -0.94 7.19 2.77
CA GLU A 209 -1.23 8.56 3.16
C GLU A 209 0.00 9.48 3.18
N TRP A 210 1.17 8.94 3.54
CA TRP A 210 2.25 9.79 4.04
C TRP A 210 3.55 9.72 3.22
N ALA A 211 3.72 8.70 2.38
CA ALA A 211 4.85 8.63 1.46
C ALA A 211 4.79 9.72 0.38
N ASP A 212 3.59 10.04 -0.14
CA ASP A 212 3.44 10.95 -1.30
C ASP A 212 2.91 12.35 -0.96
N ARG A 213 2.11 12.52 0.10
CA ARG A 213 1.45 13.82 0.39
C ARG A 213 2.37 14.88 1.00
N MET A 214 3.36 14.48 1.80
CA MET A 214 4.17 15.42 2.61
C MET A 214 5.61 15.59 2.13
N ALA A 215 6.10 14.78 1.18
CA ALA A 215 7.36 15.07 0.48
C ALA A 215 7.33 16.43 -0.27
N THR A 216 6.14 16.99 -0.50
CA THR A 216 5.94 18.28 -1.18
C THR A 216 5.25 19.36 -0.33
N THR A 217 4.76 19.06 0.88
CA THR A 217 4.04 20.02 1.73
C THR A 217 4.41 19.90 3.21
N ALA A 218 5.67 20.15 3.56
CA ALA A 218 5.95 20.63 4.90
C ALA A 218 5.13 21.93 5.12
N PRO A 219 4.29 22.04 6.17
CA PRO A 219 3.58 23.28 6.47
C PRO A 219 4.61 24.40 6.66
N PRO A 220 4.37 25.61 6.13
CA PRO A 220 5.33 26.70 6.23
C PRO A 220 5.65 26.97 7.70
N GLU A 221 6.94 27.17 7.99
CA GLU A 221 7.37 27.63 9.30
C GLU A 221 6.59 28.91 9.68
N PRO A 222 6.18 29.04 10.95
CA PRO A 222 5.52 30.26 11.41
C PRO A 222 6.43 31.47 11.14
N LYS A 223 5.94 32.42 10.34
CA LYS A 223 6.68 33.67 10.06
C LYS A 223 6.94 34.40 11.39
N PRO A 224 8.13 35.00 11.58
CA PRO A 224 8.37 35.87 12.73
C PRO A 224 7.41 37.06 12.67
N GLU A 225 6.63 37.27 13.72
CA GLU A 225 5.70 38.40 13.81
C GLU A 225 6.46 39.74 13.79
N PRO A 226 5.99 40.75 13.03
CA PRO A 226 6.53 42.09 13.12
C PRO A 226 6.07 42.75 14.43
N THR A 227 7.03 43.28 15.18
CA THR A 227 6.82 44.11 16.36
C THR A 227 5.96 45.34 16.05
N LYS A 228 4.73 45.35 16.59
CA LYS A 228 3.92 46.54 16.87
C LYS A 228 3.18 46.24 18.18
N GLY A 229 3.35 47.01 19.25
CA GLY A 229 3.13 48.45 19.35
C GLY A 229 1.87 48.61 20.19
N GLU A 230 2.06 49.05 21.43
CA GLU A 230 1.04 49.19 22.48
C GLU A 230 -0.18 49.98 22.02
N SER A 231 -1.38 49.49 22.31
CA SER A 231 -2.56 50.33 22.57
C SER A 231 -3.63 49.57 23.35
N GLU A 232 -4.38 50.36 24.11
CA GLU A 232 -5.10 50.04 25.33
C GLU A 232 -6.43 49.30 25.14
N GLY A 233 -6.99 48.87 26.27
CA GLY A 233 -8.08 47.89 26.41
C GLY A 233 -9.47 48.36 25.98
N GLU A 234 -10.37 47.39 25.85
CA GLU A 234 -11.69 47.48 26.47
C GLU A 234 -12.29 46.08 26.66
N SER A 235 -12.92 45.93 27.82
CA SER A 235 -13.55 44.73 28.37
C SER A 235 -14.86 44.38 27.67
N GLY A 236 -15.12 43.09 27.47
CA GLY A 236 -16.41 42.57 27.01
C GLY A 236 -16.59 41.12 27.48
N ASP A 237 -17.08 41.01 28.70
CA ASP A 237 -17.50 39.80 29.40
C ASP A 237 -18.66 39.10 28.68
N THR A 238 -18.64 37.77 28.59
CA THR A 238 -19.86 36.94 28.62
C THR A 238 -19.51 35.52 29.02
N ASP A 239 -20.21 35.14 30.08
CA ASP A 239 -20.01 34.06 31.02
C ASP A 239 -20.75 32.78 30.60
N THR A 240 -20.55 31.74 31.42
CA THR A 240 -21.35 30.52 31.64
C THR A 240 -21.04 29.29 30.76
N THR A 241 -20.80 28.09 31.29
CA THR A 241 -20.86 27.55 32.67
C THR A 241 -20.20 26.16 32.68
N ASP A 242 -19.32 25.92 33.66
CA ASP A 242 -18.98 24.60 34.19
C ASP A 242 -19.78 24.38 35.49
N ASP A 243 -20.10 23.14 35.82
CA ASP A 243 -20.27 22.62 37.20
C ASP A 243 -20.46 21.09 37.11
N ALA A 244 -19.96 20.23 38.00
CA ALA A 244 -19.22 20.41 39.25
C ALA A 244 -18.60 19.05 39.62
N ASP A 245 -17.45 19.05 40.33
CA ASP A 245 -17.29 18.21 41.53
C ASP A 245 -16.19 18.76 42.44
N THR A 246 -16.48 18.71 43.74
CA THR A 246 -15.85 19.40 44.86
C THR A 246 -14.74 18.60 45.55
N GLY A 247 -13.73 19.29 46.10
CA GLY A 247 -12.78 18.67 47.05
C GLY A 247 -11.54 19.50 47.39
N GLU A 248 -11.71 20.47 48.29
CA GLU A 248 -10.80 21.03 49.32
C GLU A 248 -9.35 21.47 49.02
N ALA A 249 -8.96 22.53 49.73
CA ALA A 249 -7.89 23.46 49.43
C ALA A 249 -6.58 23.21 50.23
N GLU A 250 -5.43 23.34 49.56
CA GLU A 250 -4.18 23.78 50.20
C GLU A 250 -3.38 24.77 49.32
N VAL A 251 -3.24 25.98 49.87
CA VAL A 251 -2.18 27.01 49.72
C VAL A 251 -1.44 27.13 48.37
N SER A 252 -1.84 28.13 47.57
CA SER A 252 -1.16 28.54 46.34
C SER A 252 -0.04 29.57 46.60
N LYS A 253 1.19 29.25 46.16
CA LYS A 253 2.26 30.22 45.90
C LYS A 253 2.10 30.78 44.48
N PRO A 254 2.51 32.04 44.20
CA PRO A 254 2.14 32.73 42.96
C PRO A 254 2.88 32.11 41.76
N LYS A 255 2.11 31.64 40.77
CA LYS A 255 2.63 31.20 39.46
C LYS A 255 3.17 32.41 38.71
N ARG A 256 4.50 32.42 38.47
CA ARG A 256 5.16 33.22 37.44
C ARG A 256 4.42 33.03 36.11
N GLY A 257 3.92 34.14 35.55
CA GLY A 257 3.17 34.17 34.30
C GLY A 257 3.94 33.55 33.15
N ARG A 258 3.38 32.47 32.59
CA ARG A 258 3.78 31.91 31.30
C ARG A 258 3.03 32.71 30.22
N PRO A 259 3.70 33.26 29.20
CA PRO A 259 3.01 33.99 28.15
C PRO A 259 2.04 33.06 27.40
N LYS A 260 0.81 33.54 27.16
CA LYS A 260 -0.20 32.87 26.31
C LYS A 260 0.39 32.73 24.91
N SER A 261 0.72 31.50 24.51
CA SER A 261 1.14 31.22 23.14
C SER A 261 -0.02 31.49 22.20
N SER A 262 0.22 32.18 21.09
CA SER A 262 -0.70 32.30 19.95
C SER A 262 -1.35 30.94 19.64
N GLU A 263 -2.68 30.95 19.56
CA GLU A 263 -3.49 29.81 19.12
C GLU A 263 -3.19 29.59 17.63
N VAL A 264 -2.39 28.57 17.35
CA VAL A 264 -2.24 28.07 15.99
C VAL A 264 -3.48 27.24 15.71
N ASP A 265 -4.32 27.69 14.78
CA ASP A 265 -5.47 26.92 14.32
C ASP A 265 -5.00 25.67 13.56
N THR A 266 -5.30 24.50 14.11
CA THR A 266 -4.92 23.20 13.52
C THR A 266 -6.09 22.51 12.80
N THR A 267 -7.28 23.11 12.78
CA THR A 267 -8.51 22.46 12.32
C THR A 267 -8.45 22.08 10.84
N ASP A 268 -7.93 22.96 9.99
CA ASP A 268 -7.78 22.72 8.55
C ASP A 268 -6.84 21.55 8.25
N ALA A 269 -5.68 21.49 8.91
CA ALA A 269 -4.70 20.43 8.71
C ALA A 269 -5.25 19.06 9.15
N VAL A 270 -6.02 19.02 10.24
CA VAL A 270 -6.72 17.82 10.71
C VAL A 270 -7.90 17.48 9.77
N GLY A 271 -8.58 18.47 9.23
CA GLY A 271 -9.63 18.28 8.22
C GLY A 271 -9.08 17.65 6.94
N GLU A 272 -7.92 18.10 6.48
CA GLU A 272 -7.25 17.56 5.29
C GLU A 272 -6.83 16.10 5.50
N SER A 273 -6.23 15.78 6.65
CA SER A 273 -5.80 14.40 6.96
C SER A 273 -6.98 13.41 7.03
N ARG A 274 -8.19 13.90 7.31
CA ARG A 274 -9.42 13.09 7.35
C ARG A 274 -10.02 12.79 5.98
N LYS A 275 -9.56 13.45 4.90
CA LYS A 275 -10.09 13.18 3.55
C LYS A 275 -9.77 11.77 3.07
N THR A 276 -8.66 11.20 3.50
CA THR A 276 -8.37 9.79 3.21
C THR A 276 -8.96 8.89 4.26
N LYS A 277 -9.50 7.78 3.79
CA LYS A 277 -10.17 6.79 4.61
C LYS A 277 -9.28 5.56 4.76
N ILE A 278 -9.32 4.95 5.94
CA ILE A 278 -8.82 3.60 6.13
C ILE A 278 -9.78 2.67 5.38
N LEU A 279 -9.24 1.74 4.61
CA LEU A 279 -10.03 0.75 3.88
C LEU A 279 -10.88 -0.07 4.85
N PRO A 280 -12.12 -0.46 4.49
CA PRO A 280 -13.06 -1.06 5.43
C PRO A 280 -12.74 -2.50 5.81
N SER A 281 -12.02 -3.23 4.96
CA SER A 281 -11.70 -4.65 5.09
C SER A 281 -10.24 -4.93 4.78
N SER A 282 -9.76 -6.09 5.22
CA SER A 282 -8.41 -6.54 4.87
C SER A 282 -8.36 -6.91 3.39
N PRO A 283 -7.30 -6.51 2.66
CA PRO A 283 -7.18 -6.83 1.25
C PRO A 283 -6.98 -8.35 1.06
N PRO A 284 -7.55 -8.96 0.01
CA PRO A 284 -7.21 -10.32 -0.39
C PRO A 284 -5.81 -10.35 -1.02
N SER A 285 -5.18 -11.52 -1.03
CA SER A 285 -3.93 -11.75 -1.77
C SER A 285 -4.17 -11.85 -3.28
N TRP A 286 -3.13 -11.64 -4.08
CA TRP A 286 -3.16 -11.98 -5.51
C TRP A 286 -3.06 -13.50 -5.70
N MET A 287 -3.75 -14.04 -6.70
CA MET A 287 -3.50 -15.40 -7.15
C MET A 287 -2.12 -15.47 -7.82
N LYS A 288 -1.42 -16.60 -7.68
CA LYS A 288 -0.11 -16.78 -8.30
C LYS A 288 -0.26 -16.94 -9.81
N LEU A 289 0.51 -16.18 -10.59
CA LEU A 289 0.48 -16.25 -12.05
C LEU A 289 1.23 -17.49 -12.54
N LYS A 290 0.60 -18.28 -13.41
CA LYS A 290 1.25 -19.37 -14.15
C LYS A 290 1.00 -19.17 -15.64
N VAL A 291 2.08 -18.81 -16.33
CA VAL A 291 2.06 -18.46 -17.75
C VAL A 291 2.45 -19.66 -18.59
N GLU A 292 1.63 -19.97 -19.58
CA GLU A 292 1.92 -20.95 -20.61
C GLU A 292 2.06 -20.27 -21.98
N LYS A 293 3.07 -20.65 -22.76
CA LYS A 293 3.20 -20.21 -24.14
C LYS A 293 2.61 -21.27 -25.06
N LEU A 294 1.47 -20.96 -25.66
CA LEU A 294 0.82 -21.87 -26.60
C LEU A 294 1.68 -22.07 -27.86
N PRO A 295 1.52 -23.20 -28.58
CA PRO A 295 2.09 -23.37 -29.91
C PRO A 295 1.59 -22.25 -30.84
N LEU A 296 2.52 -21.59 -31.54
CA LEU A 296 2.23 -20.46 -32.46
C LEU A 296 2.53 -20.84 -33.93
N PRO A 297 1.76 -21.77 -34.54
CA PRO A 297 2.06 -22.29 -35.88
C PRO A 297 1.70 -21.32 -37.01
N ILE A 298 0.75 -20.40 -36.79
CA ILE A 298 0.25 -19.50 -37.83
C ILE A 298 1.14 -18.27 -37.89
N VAL A 299 1.76 -18.04 -39.05
CA VAL A 299 2.54 -16.84 -39.32
C VAL A 299 1.64 -15.81 -40.01
N LEU A 300 1.43 -14.67 -39.38
CA LEU A 300 0.80 -13.52 -40.01
C LEU A 300 1.86 -12.68 -40.73
N ASN A 301 1.58 -12.33 -41.98
CA ASN A 301 2.47 -11.49 -42.79
C ASN A 301 2.52 -10.07 -42.23
N GLY A 302 3.43 -9.88 -41.28
CA GLY A 302 3.68 -8.59 -40.64
C GLY A 302 5.07 -8.57 -40.00
N ALA A 303 6.08 -9.05 -40.72
CA ALA A 303 7.44 -9.12 -40.20
C ALA A 303 7.87 -7.82 -39.50
N LEU A 304 8.46 -7.97 -38.31
CA LEU A 304 9.23 -6.96 -37.59
C LEU A 304 10.26 -6.34 -38.56
N GLY A 305 9.88 -5.25 -39.19
CA GLY A 305 10.59 -4.71 -40.34
C GLY A 305 10.38 -3.21 -40.47
N LYS A 306 11.25 -2.58 -41.26
CA LYS A 306 11.15 -1.17 -41.62
C LYS A 306 10.06 -1.02 -42.69
N LYS A 307 8.89 -0.48 -42.32
CA LYS A 307 7.82 -0.10 -43.28
C LYS A 307 8.07 1.32 -43.76
N ARG A 308 7.95 1.58 -45.06
CA ARG A 308 7.99 2.94 -45.61
C ARG A 308 6.58 3.51 -45.65
N LEU A 309 6.31 4.56 -44.87
CA LEU A 309 5.08 5.35 -44.91
C LEU A 309 5.28 6.62 -45.74
N ALA A 310 4.18 7.13 -46.32
CA ALA A 310 4.20 8.41 -47.03
C ALA A 310 4.40 9.56 -46.03
N SER A 311 5.28 10.51 -46.35
CA SER A 311 5.66 11.65 -45.52
C SER A 311 5.63 12.95 -46.34
N GLN A 312 5.35 14.07 -45.68
CA GLN A 312 5.42 15.42 -46.26
C GLN A 312 6.86 15.93 -46.40
N THR A 313 7.78 15.32 -45.66
CA THR A 313 9.18 15.73 -45.59
C THR A 313 10.11 14.57 -45.92
N GLY A 314 11.19 14.87 -46.60
CA GLY A 314 12.24 13.92 -46.97
C GLY A 314 13.17 14.51 -48.03
N LYS A 315 14.25 13.79 -48.35
CA LYS A 315 15.25 14.23 -49.35
C LYS A 315 14.89 13.82 -50.79
N VAL A 316 14.24 12.67 -50.96
CA VAL A 316 13.93 12.09 -52.28
C VAL A 316 12.43 11.81 -52.40
N PRO A 317 11.70 12.52 -53.28
CA PRO A 317 10.27 12.33 -53.46
C PRO A 317 9.99 11.03 -54.23
N ARG A 318 9.72 9.94 -53.52
CA ARG A 318 9.47 8.61 -54.10
C ARG A 318 8.03 8.37 -54.51
N ARG A 319 7.07 9.19 -54.04
CA ARG A 319 5.63 9.04 -54.27
C ARG A 319 5.05 10.25 -55.01
N ILE A 320 5.65 10.63 -56.14
CA ILE A 320 5.29 11.83 -56.91
C ILE A 320 3.79 11.83 -57.28
N HIS A 321 3.20 10.66 -57.56
CA HIS A 321 1.77 10.53 -57.84
C HIS A 321 0.85 11.08 -56.72
N ARG A 322 1.35 11.20 -55.48
CA ARG A 322 0.62 11.77 -54.34
C ARG A 322 0.62 13.30 -54.30
N LEU A 323 1.41 13.96 -55.15
CA LEU A 323 1.44 15.42 -55.22
C LEU A 323 0.08 16.01 -55.62
N ILE A 324 -0.65 15.28 -56.47
CA ILE A 324 -1.96 15.68 -57.00
C ILE A 324 -3.10 14.97 -56.26
N SER A 325 -2.88 13.73 -55.80
CA SER A 325 -3.93 12.87 -55.24
C SER A 325 -4.04 12.86 -53.71
N ASP A 326 -2.99 13.24 -52.97
CA ASP A 326 -3.01 13.27 -51.50
C ASP A 326 -3.18 14.73 -51.04
N PRO A 327 -4.28 15.11 -50.36
CA PRO A 327 -4.50 16.48 -49.87
C PRO A 327 -3.36 16.99 -48.98
N ASN A 328 -2.67 16.07 -48.31
CA ASN A 328 -1.55 16.36 -47.44
C ASN A 328 -0.20 16.34 -48.20
N LYS A 329 -0.17 16.18 -49.53
CA LYS A 329 1.03 16.18 -50.39
C LYS A 329 2.19 15.31 -49.87
N ARG A 330 1.87 14.12 -49.33
CA ARG A 330 2.87 13.19 -48.76
C ARG A 330 3.66 12.46 -49.86
N VAL A 331 4.63 13.15 -50.45
CA VAL A 331 5.41 12.67 -51.61
C VAL A 331 6.71 11.95 -51.24
N PHE A 332 7.15 12.01 -49.98
CA PHE A 332 8.38 11.37 -49.50
C PHE A 332 8.11 10.05 -48.78
N ASP A 333 9.16 9.26 -48.55
CA ASP A 333 9.10 8.09 -47.67
C ASP A 333 9.68 8.42 -46.29
N ARG A 334 8.94 8.12 -45.23
CA ARG A 334 9.47 7.97 -43.87
C ARG A 334 9.53 6.49 -43.54
N THR A 335 10.68 6.00 -43.12
CA THR A 335 10.78 4.64 -42.59
C THR A 335 10.30 4.63 -41.13
N VAL A 336 9.22 3.90 -40.87
CA VAL A 336 8.79 3.53 -39.53
C VAL A 336 9.20 2.08 -39.27
N LYS A 337 9.76 1.82 -38.10
CA LYS A 337 9.96 0.46 -37.62
C LYS A 337 8.58 -0.13 -37.30
N GLY A 338 8.36 -1.41 -37.61
CA GLY A 338 7.16 -2.13 -37.18
C GLY A 338 6.95 -1.93 -35.69
N THR A 339 5.75 -1.49 -35.32
CA THR A 339 5.38 -1.30 -33.92
C THR A 339 5.16 -2.66 -33.29
N GLY A 340 6.09 -3.04 -32.41
CA GLY A 340 5.82 -4.03 -31.38
C GLY A 340 5.07 -3.41 -30.21
N GLY A 341 4.79 -4.23 -29.22
CA GLY A 341 4.01 -3.86 -28.04
C GLY A 341 3.76 -5.11 -27.21
N ILE A 342 3.28 -4.93 -25.99
CA ILE A 342 2.66 -6.01 -25.24
C ILE A 342 1.19 -5.66 -25.08
N VAL A 343 0.32 -6.59 -25.44
CA VAL A 343 -1.12 -6.47 -25.27
C VAL A 343 -1.53 -7.54 -24.26
N ILE A 344 -2.02 -7.10 -23.11
CA ILE A 344 -2.57 -7.96 -22.07
C ILE A 344 -4.08 -7.87 -22.17
N VAL A 345 -4.77 -9.00 -22.21
CA VAL A 345 -6.22 -9.04 -22.33
C VAL A 345 -6.81 -9.82 -21.17
N ASP A 346 -7.55 -9.08 -20.34
CA ASP A 346 -8.44 -9.69 -19.38
C ASP A 346 -9.48 -10.54 -20.11
N ALA A 347 -9.62 -11.79 -19.69
CA ALA A 347 -10.68 -12.68 -20.13
C ALA A 347 -11.45 -13.23 -18.93
N SER A 348 -11.62 -12.43 -17.88
CA SER A 348 -12.57 -12.65 -16.78
C SER A 348 -13.99 -12.95 -17.30
N GLY A 349 -14.90 -13.47 -16.48
CA GLY A 349 -16.23 -13.91 -16.96
C GLY A 349 -17.04 -12.86 -17.77
N SER A 350 -16.76 -11.56 -17.61
CA SER A 350 -17.32 -10.43 -18.37
C SER A 350 -16.59 -10.12 -19.68
N MET A 351 -15.35 -10.56 -19.82
CA MET A 351 -14.44 -10.26 -20.91
C MET A 351 -14.04 -11.52 -21.69
N SER A 352 -13.81 -11.38 -22.99
CA SER A 352 -13.27 -12.49 -23.78
C SER A 352 -12.57 -11.95 -25.02
N MET A 353 -11.74 -12.79 -25.61
CA MET A 353 -11.10 -12.52 -26.89
C MET A 353 -11.30 -13.72 -27.80
N SER A 354 -11.80 -13.45 -28.99
CA SER A 354 -11.87 -14.41 -30.09
C SER A 354 -10.55 -14.48 -30.86
N ARG A 355 -10.39 -15.54 -31.65
CA ARG A 355 -9.24 -15.73 -32.54
C ARG A 355 -9.17 -14.65 -33.63
N ASP A 356 -10.31 -14.15 -34.10
CA ASP A 356 -10.36 -13.09 -35.10
C ASP A 356 -9.90 -11.76 -34.52
N GLU A 357 -10.31 -11.43 -33.30
CA GLU A 357 -9.80 -10.25 -32.58
C GLU A 357 -8.30 -10.35 -32.30
N LEU A 358 -7.80 -11.53 -31.91
CA LEU A 358 -6.36 -11.78 -31.77
C LEU A 358 -5.62 -11.47 -33.08
N ARG A 359 -6.16 -11.94 -34.22
CA ARG A 359 -5.61 -11.67 -35.54
C ARG A 359 -5.62 -10.17 -35.84
N GLU A 360 -6.68 -9.45 -35.54
CA GLU A 360 -6.78 -7.99 -35.75
C GLU A 360 -5.76 -7.20 -34.91
N VAL A 361 -5.57 -7.58 -33.65
CA VAL A 361 -4.57 -6.97 -32.77
C VAL A 361 -3.17 -7.14 -33.36
N VAL A 362 -2.82 -8.36 -33.78
CA VAL A 362 -1.50 -8.64 -34.38
C VAL A 362 -1.36 -7.95 -35.74
N LEU A 363 -2.40 -7.86 -36.57
CA LEU A 363 -2.33 -7.08 -37.81
C LEU A 363 -2.12 -5.58 -37.56
N SER A 364 -2.66 -5.05 -36.46
CA SER A 364 -2.49 -3.65 -36.04
C SER A 364 -1.07 -3.38 -35.51
N ALA A 365 -0.49 -4.34 -34.78
CA ALA A 365 0.88 -4.28 -34.26
C ALA A 365 1.63 -5.61 -34.51
N PRO A 366 2.18 -5.82 -35.70
CA PRO A 366 2.70 -7.15 -36.07
C PRO A 366 3.87 -7.70 -35.27
N GLY A 367 4.56 -6.85 -34.52
CA GLY A 367 5.62 -7.27 -33.59
C GLY A 367 5.15 -7.45 -32.15
N CYS A 368 3.84 -7.39 -31.88
CA CYS A 368 3.34 -7.46 -30.51
C CYS A 368 3.37 -8.87 -29.94
N THR A 369 3.53 -8.94 -28.63
CA THR A 369 3.20 -10.11 -27.83
C THR A 369 1.80 -9.91 -27.28
N VAL A 370 0.93 -10.90 -27.43
CA VAL A 370 -0.44 -10.87 -26.87
C VAL A 370 -0.54 -11.97 -25.83
N MET A 371 -0.95 -11.61 -24.62
CA MET A 371 -1.24 -12.55 -23.53
C MET A 371 -2.67 -12.33 -23.06
N THR A 372 -3.38 -13.41 -22.75
CA THR A 372 -4.66 -13.36 -22.05
C THR A 372 -4.56 -14.07 -20.71
N TYR A 373 -5.40 -13.71 -19.75
CA TYR A 373 -5.47 -14.39 -18.46
C TYR A 373 -6.92 -14.62 -18.02
N SER A 374 -7.12 -15.69 -17.25
CA SER A 374 -8.38 -16.06 -16.61
C SER A 374 -8.09 -17.21 -15.62
N VAL A 375 -8.74 -17.20 -14.47
CA VAL A 375 -8.67 -18.29 -13.48
C VAL A 375 -9.79 -19.29 -13.75
N MET A 376 -9.44 -20.50 -14.18
CA MET A 376 -10.39 -21.56 -14.56
C MET A 376 -10.84 -22.42 -13.38
N GLY A 377 -11.38 -21.78 -12.34
CA GLY A 377 -12.02 -22.44 -11.20
C GLY A 377 -11.09 -23.14 -10.19
N ASP A 378 -9.82 -23.37 -10.51
CA ASP A 378 -8.83 -23.91 -9.57
C ASP A 378 -7.97 -22.78 -8.99
N TRP A 379 -8.15 -22.52 -7.70
CA TRP A 379 -7.45 -21.49 -6.94
C TRP A 379 -6.27 -22.05 -6.14
N ARG A 380 -5.93 -23.33 -6.30
CA ARG A 380 -4.87 -23.93 -5.49
C ARG A 380 -3.50 -23.46 -5.95
N ILE A 381 -2.63 -23.27 -4.96
CA ILE A 381 -1.20 -23.00 -5.14
C ILE A 381 -0.46 -24.31 -4.90
N GLY A 382 0.42 -24.69 -5.83
CA GLY A 382 1.26 -25.87 -5.75
C GLY A 382 2.37 -25.72 -4.71
N GLU A 383 3.03 -26.82 -4.39
CA GLU A 383 4.16 -26.83 -3.45
C GLU A 383 5.35 -25.97 -3.93
N ASP A 384 5.43 -25.71 -5.23
CA ASP A 384 6.41 -24.83 -5.88
C ASP A 384 6.07 -23.33 -5.75
N GLY A 385 4.98 -22.98 -5.08
CA GLY A 385 4.52 -21.61 -4.90
C GLY A 385 3.87 -21.00 -6.14
N GLN A 386 3.60 -21.79 -7.19
CA GLN A 386 2.89 -21.35 -8.39
C GLN A 386 1.42 -21.81 -8.37
N ALA A 387 0.59 -21.27 -9.26
CA ALA A 387 -0.74 -21.86 -9.45
C ALA A 387 -0.63 -23.31 -9.90
N VAL A 388 -1.51 -24.18 -9.41
CA VAL A 388 -1.55 -25.58 -9.88
C VAL A 388 -1.89 -25.61 -11.38
N THR A 389 -2.90 -24.84 -11.78
CA THR A 389 -3.37 -24.71 -13.15
C THR A 389 -2.80 -23.47 -13.84
N THR A 390 -2.61 -23.56 -15.16
CA THR A 390 -2.28 -22.38 -15.98
C THR A 390 -3.45 -21.39 -15.89
N ASN A 391 -3.12 -20.10 -15.70
CA ASN A 391 -4.10 -19.02 -15.63
C ASN A 391 -3.74 -17.81 -16.52
N ALA A 392 -2.67 -17.91 -17.30
CA ALA A 392 -2.32 -16.97 -18.34
C ALA A 392 -1.67 -17.65 -19.55
N TRP A 393 -1.99 -17.19 -20.76
CA TRP A 393 -1.57 -17.80 -22.01
C TRP A 393 -1.04 -16.76 -22.99
N VAL A 394 0.18 -16.98 -23.49
CA VAL A 394 0.71 -16.19 -24.60
C VAL A 394 0.12 -16.71 -25.90
N LEU A 395 -0.74 -15.90 -26.51
CA LEU A 395 -1.50 -16.21 -27.72
C LEU A 395 -0.79 -15.78 -29.00
N ALA A 396 0.07 -14.77 -28.91
CA ALA A 396 0.84 -14.29 -30.05
C ALA A 396 2.21 -13.77 -29.63
N ASP A 397 3.19 -13.96 -30.51
CA ASP A 397 4.54 -13.45 -30.33
C ASP A 397 5.22 -13.27 -31.70
N LYS A 398 5.81 -12.09 -31.93
CA LYS A 398 6.60 -11.77 -33.14
C LYS A 398 5.89 -12.11 -34.46
N GLY A 399 4.60 -11.78 -34.55
CA GLY A 399 3.79 -11.99 -35.76
C GLY A 399 3.32 -13.42 -35.97
N ARG A 400 3.51 -14.30 -34.98
CA ARG A 400 2.93 -15.64 -34.94
C ARG A 400 1.79 -15.68 -33.93
N ILE A 401 0.74 -16.41 -34.26
CA ILE A 401 -0.44 -16.58 -33.38
C ILE A 401 -0.72 -18.07 -33.15
N CYS A 402 -1.42 -18.38 -32.05
CA CYS A 402 -1.91 -19.71 -31.78
C CYS A 402 -3.01 -20.12 -32.76
N ASP A 403 -3.19 -21.44 -32.92
CA ASP A 403 -4.25 -21.97 -33.76
C ASP A 403 -5.57 -22.07 -32.98
N GLU A 404 -5.51 -22.66 -31.79
CA GLU A 404 -6.64 -22.83 -30.89
C GLU A 404 -6.53 -21.88 -29.70
N MET A 405 -7.67 -21.33 -29.27
CA MET A 405 -7.76 -20.53 -28.05
C MET A 405 -7.77 -21.47 -26.83
N PRO A 406 -7.15 -21.08 -25.70
CA PRO A 406 -7.07 -21.93 -24.51
C PRO A 406 -8.43 -22.22 -23.85
N PHE A 407 -9.45 -21.42 -24.18
CA PHE A 407 -10.83 -21.54 -23.70
C PHE A 407 -11.79 -20.80 -24.62
N SER A 408 -13.07 -21.17 -24.59
CA SER A 408 -14.14 -20.48 -25.35
C SER A 408 -14.65 -19.23 -24.66
N ARG A 409 -14.62 -19.20 -23.32
CA ARG A 409 -14.93 -18.05 -22.45
C ARG A 409 -14.15 -18.24 -21.15
N GLY A 410 -13.59 -17.16 -20.60
CA GLY A 410 -13.00 -17.26 -19.28
C GLY A 410 -14.04 -17.16 -18.17
N GLN A 411 -13.57 -17.27 -16.93
CA GLN A 411 -14.44 -17.56 -15.78
C GLN A 411 -14.31 -16.51 -14.69
N ALA A 412 -13.12 -16.40 -14.11
CA ALA A 412 -12.84 -15.54 -12.96
C ALA A 412 -11.50 -14.83 -13.12
N ASN A 413 -11.22 -13.88 -12.24
CA ASN A 413 -9.97 -13.13 -12.22
C ASN A 413 -9.33 -13.13 -10.83
N GLY A 414 -8.02 -13.01 -10.80
CA GLY A 414 -7.24 -12.95 -9.57
C GLY A 414 -5.78 -12.57 -9.79
N VAL A 415 -5.41 -12.22 -11.03
CA VAL A 415 -4.02 -12.12 -11.49
C VAL A 415 -3.75 -10.83 -12.27
N ASP A 416 -4.61 -9.80 -12.15
CA ASP A 416 -4.44 -8.54 -12.88
C ASP A 416 -3.04 -7.95 -12.72
N LEU A 417 -2.64 -7.63 -11.49
CA LEU A 417 -1.32 -7.04 -11.23
C LEU A 417 -0.19 -8.02 -11.62
N PRO A 418 -0.20 -9.31 -11.21
CA PRO A 418 0.80 -10.26 -11.68
C PRO A 418 0.95 -10.34 -13.21
N ALA A 419 -0.16 -10.29 -13.96
CA ALA A 419 -0.14 -10.31 -15.42
C ALA A 419 0.52 -9.03 -16.00
N LEU A 420 0.26 -7.88 -15.40
CA LEU A 420 0.91 -6.61 -15.76
C LEU A 420 2.40 -6.59 -15.39
N GLU A 421 2.79 -7.15 -14.24
CA GLU A 421 4.18 -7.33 -13.84
C GLU A 421 4.95 -8.23 -14.81
N TRP A 422 4.32 -9.33 -15.24
CA TRP A 422 4.86 -10.17 -16.30
C TRP A 422 5.05 -9.38 -17.60
N ALA A 423 4.08 -8.55 -17.99
CA ALA A 423 4.17 -7.71 -19.19
C ALA A 423 5.35 -6.73 -19.11
N VAL A 424 5.51 -6.05 -17.98
CA VAL A 424 6.62 -5.11 -17.75
C VAL A 424 7.97 -5.84 -17.75
N SER A 425 8.04 -7.06 -17.22
CA SER A 425 9.27 -7.86 -17.17
C SER A 425 9.65 -8.42 -18.55
N ASN A 426 8.65 -8.76 -19.38
CA ASN A 426 8.87 -9.30 -20.72
C ASN A 426 8.96 -8.22 -21.81
N ARG A 427 8.87 -6.93 -21.46
CA ARG A 427 9.00 -5.85 -22.43
C ARG A 427 10.41 -5.83 -23.03
N PRO A 428 10.57 -5.90 -24.37
CA PRO A 428 11.91 -5.92 -24.98
C PRO A 428 12.75 -4.67 -24.71
N ARG A 429 12.09 -3.54 -24.42
CA ARG A 429 12.71 -2.24 -24.10
C ARG A 429 11.72 -1.45 -23.24
N SER A 430 12.25 -0.56 -22.40
CA SER A 430 11.43 0.31 -21.52
C SER A 430 10.43 1.19 -22.27
N SER A 431 10.70 1.48 -23.55
CA SER A 431 9.87 2.29 -24.44
C SER A 431 8.91 1.48 -25.33
N THR A 432 8.82 0.16 -25.15
CA THR A 432 7.79 -0.66 -25.79
C THR A 432 6.45 -0.35 -25.11
N PRO A 433 5.40 -0.01 -25.87
CA PRO A 433 4.08 0.27 -25.31
C PRO A 433 3.46 -1.00 -24.73
N ILE A 434 2.78 -0.85 -23.60
CA ILE A 434 1.95 -1.89 -22.99
C ILE A 434 0.51 -1.40 -23.02
N VAL A 435 -0.39 -2.21 -23.58
CA VAL A 435 -1.83 -1.95 -23.62
C VAL A 435 -2.52 -3.06 -22.83
N TRP A 436 -3.35 -2.70 -21.87
CA TRP A 436 -4.16 -3.63 -21.12
C TRP A 436 -5.63 -3.46 -21.48
N VAL A 437 -6.25 -4.53 -21.97
CA VAL A 437 -7.66 -4.59 -22.32
C VAL A 437 -8.42 -5.13 -21.11
N CYS A 438 -9.22 -4.27 -20.47
CA CYS A 438 -9.94 -4.57 -19.24
C CYS A 438 -11.15 -3.64 -19.07
N ASP A 439 -12.21 -4.14 -18.46
CA ASP A 439 -13.41 -3.37 -18.11
C ASP A 439 -13.22 -2.46 -16.87
N GLY A 440 -12.08 -2.58 -16.20
CA GLY A 440 -11.69 -1.82 -15.02
C GLY A 440 -11.95 -2.53 -13.69
N GLN A 441 -12.52 -3.73 -13.71
CA GLN A 441 -12.64 -4.55 -12.50
C GLN A 441 -11.31 -5.23 -12.17
N VAL A 442 -10.93 -5.16 -10.90
CA VAL A 442 -9.69 -5.74 -10.39
C VAL A 442 -10.03 -6.67 -9.25
N THR A 443 -9.60 -7.92 -9.34
CA THR A 443 -9.90 -8.94 -8.33
C THR A 443 -8.66 -9.74 -7.94
N GLY A 444 -8.66 -10.22 -6.70
CA GLY A 444 -7.60 -11.06 -6.15
C GLY A 444 -8.04 -12.52 -6.04
N MET A 445 -7.40 -13.23 -5.12
CA MET A 445 -7.68 -14.62 -4.77
C MET A 445 -9.17 -14.85 -4.50
N GLY A 446 -9.76 -15.82 -5.18
CA GLY A 446 -11.18 -16.16 -5.08
C GLY A 446 -12.12 -15.20 -5.82
N ASP A 447 -11.62 -14.42 -6.78
CA ASP A 447 -12.36 -13.38 -7.52
C ASP A 447 -12.90 -12.27 -6.62
N ASN A 448 -12.17 -12.02 -5.52
CA ASN A 448 -12.55 -11.02 -4.53
C ASN A 448 -12.04 -9.64 -4.95
N GLY A 449 -12.96 -8.75 -5.29
CA GLY A 449 -12.66 -7.34 -5.55
C GLY A 449 -12.31 -6.58 -4.26
N HIS A 450 -11.32 -5.70 -4.33
CA HIS A 450 -10.95 -4.84 -3.21
C HIS A 450 -10.26 -3.55 -3.68
N ASP A 451 -10.57 -2.43 -3.04
CA ASP A 451 -10.05 -1.11 -3.44
C ASP A 451 -8.52 -1.01 -3.32
N SER A 452 -7.89 -1.71 -2.36
CA SER A 452 -6.42 -1.84 -2.27
C SER A 452 -5.81 -2.40 -3.56
N LEU A 453 -6.41 -3.46 -4.11
CA LEU A 453 -5.91 -4.10 -5.32
C LEU A 453 -6.05 -3.16 -6.51
N THR A 454 -7.19 -2.47 -6.60
CA THR A 454 -7.42 -1.42 -7.59
C THR A 454 -6.37 -0.30 -7.47
N LEU A 455 -6.09 0.21 -6.26
CA LEU A 455 -5.06 1.22 -6.04
C LEU A 455 -3.67 0.75 -6.47
N GLN A 456 -3.29 -0.49 -6.14
CA GLN A 456 -2.02 -1.08 -6.58
C GLN A 456 -1.91 -1.12 -8.11
N VAL A 457 -2.93 -1.64 -8.79
CA VAL A 457 -2.97 -1.72 -10.25
C VAL A 457 -2.92 -0.33 -10.89
N VAL A 458 -3.65 0.63 -10.34
CA VAL A 458 -3.70 2.02 -10.80
C VAL A 458 -2.33 2.68 -10.70
N ASN A 459 -1.66 2.54 -9.56
CA ASN A 459 -0.32 3.06 -9.33
C ASN A 459 0.71 2.38 -10.23
N PHE A 460 0.59 1.06 -10.41
CA PHE A 460 1.46 0.29 -11.30
C PHE A 460 1.31 0.72 -12.76
N CYS A 461 0.08 0.85 -13.25
CA CYS A 461 -0.20 1.32 -14.61
C CYS A 461 0.39 2.71 -14.85
N SER A 462 0.21 3.62 -13.90
CA SER A 462 0.72 4.99 -13.98
C SER A 462 2.25 5.02 -14.03
N ARG A 463 2.91 4.28 -13.13
CA ARG A 463 4.38 4.18 -13.05
C ARG A 463 4.99 3.61 -14.32
N HIS A 464 4.33 2.63 -14.94
CA HIS A 464 4.85 1.93 -16.11
C HIS A 464 4.32 2.45 -17.44
N ASN A 465 3.53 3.53 -17.45
CA ASN A 465 2.86 4.09 -18.63
C ASN A 465 2.05 3.03 -19.40
N ILE A 466 1.35 2.16 -18.66
CA ILE A 466 0.44 1.16 -19.23
C ILE A 466 -0.87 1.85 -19.59
N VAL A 467 -1.35 1.62 -20.81
CA VAL A 467 -2.62 2.20 -21.27
C VAL A 467 -3.72 1.17 -21.12
N VAL A 468 -4.75 1.52 -20.35
CA VAL A 468 -5.92 0.68 -20.16
C VAL A 468 -6.99 1.06 -21.18
N VAL A 469 -7.53 0.08 -21.89
CA VAL A 469 -8.59 0.24 -22.90
C VAL A 469 -9.73 -0.73 -22.61
N PRO A 470 -10.98 -0.37 -22.92
CA PRO A 470 -12.14 -1.18 -22.56
C PRO A 470 -12.31 -2.44 -23.43
N ASP A 471 -11.76 -2.45 -24.65
CA ASP A 471 -11.98 -3.54 -25.61
C ASP A 471 -10.83 -3.65 -26.63
N THR A 472 -10.80 -4.80 -27.31
CA THR A 472 -9.82 -5.17 -28.34
C THR A 472 -9.83 -4.20 -29.53
N ALA A 473 -11.01 -3.74 -29.95
CA ALA A 473 -11.15 -2.78 -31.06
C ALA A 473 -10.49 -1.43 -30.74
N THR A 474 -10.61 -0.96 -29.50
CA THR A 474 -9.97 0.25 -28.99
C THR A 474 -8.47 0.04 -28.86
N ALA A 475 -8.03 -1.15 -28.45
CA ALA A 475 -6.61 -1.52 -28.49
C ALA A 475 -6.04 -1.43 -29.93
N CYS A 476 -6.73 -1.99 -30.92
CA CYS A 476 -6.34 -1.92 -32.34
C CYS A 476 -6.21 -0.47 -32.83
N LYS A 477 -7.18 0.39 -32.50
CA LYS A 477 -7.14 1.84 -32.81
C LYS A 477 -5.93 2.51 -32.16
N TYR A 478 -5.68 2.23 -30.87
CA TYR A 478 -4.56 2.78 -30.12
C TYR A 478 -3.20 2.36 -30.71
N LEU A 479 -3.02 1.06 -30.97
CA LEU A 479 -1.80 0.49 -31.56
C LEU A 479 -1.54 1.04 -32.97
N THR A 480 -2.59 1.19 -33.78
CA THR A 480 -2.49 1.79 -35.12
C THR A 480 -2.06 3.26 -35.03
N ALA A 481 -2.61 4.03 -34.08
CA ALA A 481 -2.20 5.41 -33.85
C ALA A 481 -0.73 5.49 -33.41
N LEU A 482 -0.28 4.60 -32.51
CA LEU A 482 1.12 4.50 -32.11
C LEU A 482 2.03 4.18 -33.31
N GLY A 483 1.61 3.28 -34.20
CA GLY A 483 2.31 3.00 -35.47
C GLY A 483 2.48 4.21 -36.38
N GLN A 484 1.57 5.18 -36.28
CA GLN A 484 1.64 6.46 -36.99
C GLN A 484 2.48 7.51 -36.25
N GLY A 485 2.91 7.23 -35.02
CA GLY A 485 3.62 8.17 -34.15
C GLY A 485 2.71 9.12 -33.39
N ARG A 486 1.43 8.77 -33.19
CA ARG A 486 0.46 9.53 -32.40
C ARG A 486 0.09 8.76 -31.14
N ARG A 487 -0.19 9.45 -30.05
CA ARG A 487 -0.82 8.87 -28.86
C ARG A 487 -2.27 9.32 -28.81
N MET A 488 -3.19 8.36 -28.77
CA MET A 488 -4.61 8.63 -28.59
C MET A 488 -4.88 8.89 -27.10
N SER A 489 -5.75 9.84 -26.79
CA SER A 489 -6.27 9.98 -25.43
C SER A 489 -7.25 8.86 -25.16
N VAL A 490 -7.08 8.13 -24.05
CA VAL A 490 -7.99 7.08 -23.62
C VAL A 490 -8.60 7.50 -22.29
N ARG A 491 -9.92 7.29 -22.15
CA ARG A 491 -10.62 7.54 -20.90
C ARG A 491 -10.24 6.45 -19.90
N GLU A 492 -9.85 6.86 -18.70
CA GLU A 492 -9.56 5.93 -17.61
C GLU A 492 -10.83 5.17 -17.19
N PRO A 493 -10.73 3.88 -16.79
CA PRO A 493 -11.87 3.14 -16.28
C PRO A 493 -12.52 3.82 -15.07
N TRP A 494 -13.85 3.77 -14.98
CA TRP A 494 -14.60 4.44 -13.90
C TRP A 494 -14.17 3.98 -12.51
N ALA A 495 -13.92 2.68 -12.32
CA ALA A 495 -13.49 2.11 -11.05
C ALA A 495 -12.18 2.75 -10.54
N PHE A 496 -11.26 3.07 -11.46
CA PHE A 496 -9.97 3.66 -11.11
C PHE A 496 -10.14 5.10 -10.64
N THR A 497 -10.95 5.87 -11.36
CA THR A 497 -11.27 7.25 -10.98
C THR A 497 -12.02 7.31 -9.65
N GLU A 498 -12.95 6.39 -9.41
CA GLU A 498 -13.74 6.32 -8.17
C GLU A 498 -12.85 6.01 -6.95
N VAL A 499 -12.04 4.96 -7.04
CA VAL A 499 -11.14 4.55 -5.95
C VAL A 499 -10.09 5.65 -5.66
N ARG A 500 -9.50 6.27 -6.70
CA ARG A 500 -8.61 7.43 -6.50
C ARG A 500 -9.30 8.59 -5.80
N ARG A 501 -10.54 8.92 -6.20
CA ARG A 501 -11.30 9.99 -5.56
C ARG A 501 -11.54 9.71 -4.08
N GLN A 502 -11.88 8.46 -3.75
CA GLN A 502 -12.24 8.03 -2.41
C GLN A 502 -11.04 7.95 -1.46
N TYR A 503 -9.87 7.53 -1.95
CA TYR A 503 -8.72 7.21 -1.09
C TYR A 503 -7.50 8.10 -1.31
N LEU A 504 -7.31 8.69 -2.49
CA LEU A 504 -6.15 9.55 -2.77
C LEU A 504 -6.47 11.04 -2.68
N GLY A 505 -7.75 11.43 -2.50
CA GLY A 505 -8.17 12.82 -2.38
C GLY A 505 -8.05 13.55 -3.71
N GLY A 506 -9.15 13.62 -4.45
CA GLY A 506 -9.19 14.03 -5.86
C GLY A 506 -8.48 15.36 -6.17
N ARG A 507 -7.23 15.27 -6.64
CA ARG A 507 -6.57 16.25 -7.51
C ARG A 507 -5.59 15.52 -8.42
N TYR A 508 -6.01 15.26 -9.66
CA TYR A 508 -5.13 14.98 -10.79
C TYR A 508 -5.69 15.67 -12.04
#